data_AF-A0A933M6I6-F1
#
_entry.id   AF-A0A933M6I6-F1
#
_cell.length_a   1.000
_cell.length_b   1.000
_cell.length_c   1.000
_cell.angle_alpha   90.00
_cell.angle_beta   90.00
_cell.angle_gamma   90.00
#
_symmetry.space_group_name_H-M   'P 1'
#
loop_
_entity.id
_entity.type
_entity.pdbx_description
1 polymer ?
#
loop_
_entity_poly.entity_id
_entity_poly.type
_entity_poly.pdbx_seq_one_letter_code
_entity_poly.pdbx_strand_id
1 'polypeptide(L)'
;MALSYNITEPGRKAPLAAGGAAIVSGAMMALAFPDFNAWPLMWAAMVPLFMALRGKSPLHGALIGFLAGVVFYGVTLRWIINTITVYGHLPLYAAIPVQVMITMAAAFYTSLFGYLFSVVESRSSEDYAFAAAPFIWVAQEFFRSNFFDLAFPWAKLAQSQAPFLTMIQMADITGEDGLTFLIVTVNIALARILVCATEQPRGGKAGFPVRWAGAATLMFAGALAYGVVKLNAPEPAGEPVRVAIIQGNIDQARKWDRSYIMPQIQIYTGRTIEAARRGATLVIWPEAAAPFYYGQEPGGDAIIDNLVKDTGAALIFGAPAYDQGPDSLVEYNRAWVVRPDGFREYYDKLRLVPFGEYVPMKRALPFIHRVVTAIGDMEPGSTVKALDAGGFKVGLQICYEVIFPQFSREIANKGAGALVNITNDSWYGVSPASRQSLAMGVFRAVENRLPLLRAAQSGVSAIVTPKGEIMAQTPLFVETTLYGSFVPAKSNGTTYSLSGDIFAWICVMVTFAFAGRHLLARQGYK
;
A
#
# COMPACT_ATOMS: atom_id res chain seq x y z
N MET A 1 35.97 5.32 -62.05
CA MET A 1 36.60 4.21 -61.31
C MET A 1 36.33 4.47 -59.82
N ALA A 2 35.58 3.59 -59.19
CA ALA A 2 34.81 3.85 -57.97
C ALA A 2 35.67 3.95 -56.70
N LEU A 3 35.22 4.83 -55.80
CA LEU A 3 35.59 4.97 -54.39
C LEU A 3 35.24 3.72 -53.57
N SER A 4 36.08 3.35 -52.60
CA SER A 4 35.72 2.45 -51.51
C SER A 4 36.15 3.03 -50.16
N TYR A 5 35.20 3.74 -49.53
CA TYR A 5 35.18 3.99 -48.09
C TYR A 5 34.56 2.76 -47.41
N ASN A 6 35.34 2.06 -46.59
CA ASN A 6 34.85 0.96 -45.76
C ASN A 6 34.49 1.52 -44.37
N ILE A 7 33.21 1.80 -44.15
CA ILE A 7 32.64 2.02 -42.81
C ILE A 7 32.04 0.69 -42.38
N THR A 8 32.64 0.06 -41.38
CA THR A 8 32.07 -1.08 -40.68
C THR A 8 31.09 -0.57 -39.62
N GLU A 9 29.79 -0.77 -39.85
CA GLU A 9 28.76 -0.60 -38.82
C GLU A 9 28.88 -1.70 -37.75
N PRO A 10 28.84 -1.36 -36.45
CA PRO A 10 28.59 -2.34 -35.40
C PRO A 10 27.09 -2.42 -35.05
N GLY A 11 26.48 -3.56 -35.40
CA GLY A 11 25.71 -4.34 -34.43
C GLY A 11 24.24 -3.96 -34.17
N ARG A 12 23.35 -4.32 -35.10
CA ARG A 12 21.87 -4.30 -34.97
C ARG A 12 21.29 -5.34 -33.97
N LYS A 13 22.05 -5.80 -32.97
CA LYS A 13 21.65 -6.82 -31.96
C LYS A 13 21.11 -6.24 -30.63
N ALA A 14 21.09 -4.92 -30.47
CA ALA A 14 20.84 -4.24 -29.19
C ALA A 14 19.37 -4.13 -28.66
N PRO A 15 18.28 -4.19 -29.46
CA PRO A 15 16.93 -3.93 -28.93
C PRO A 15 16.28 -5.15 -28.24
N LEU A 16 16.46 -6.36 -28.76
CA LEU A 16 15.82 -7.58 -28.22
C LEU A 16 16.39 -7.96 -26.85
N ALA A 17 17.69 -7.77 -26.63
CA ALA A 17 18.33 -8.03 -25.33
C ALA A 17 17.86 -7.05 -24.24
N ALA A 18 17.66 -5.77 -24.59
CA ALA A 18 17.16 -4.77 -23.65
C ALA A 18 15.69 -5.03 -23.27
N GLY A 19 14.86 -5.43 -24.23
CA GLY A 19 13.48 -5.84 -23.97
C GLY A 19 13.40 -7.06 -23.05
N GLY A 20 14.21 -8.09 -23.30
CA GLY A 20 14.29 -9.27 -22.43
C GLY A 20 14.71 -8.93 -21.00
N ALA A 21 15.72 -8.08 -20.82
CA ALA A 21 16.16 -7.62 -19.50
C ALA A 21 15.07 -6.82 -18.76
N ALA A 22 14.30 -5.96 -19.46
CA ALA A 22 13.17 -5.24 -18.88
C ALA A 22 12.08 -6.21 -18.38
N ILE A 23 11.74 -7.24 -19.16
CA ILE A 23 10.76 -8.27 -18.77
C ILE A 23 11.23 -9.04 -17.54
N VAL A 24 12.50 -9.47 -17.53
CA VAL A 24 13.09 -10.17 -16.38
C VAL A 24 13.04 -9.31 -15.12
N SER A 25 13.39 -8.02 -15.22
CA SER A 25 13.30 -7.09 -14.10
C SER A 25 11.87 -6.95 -13.60
N GLY A 26 10.90 -6.72 -14.50
CA GLY A 26 9.48 -6.64 -14.16
C GLY A 26 8.95 -7.88 -13.46
N ALA A 27 9.34 -9.07 -13.94
CA ALA A 27 8.98 -10.34 -13.33
C ALA A 27 9.59 -10.51 -11.94
N MET A 28 10.88 -10.22 -11.76
CA MET A 28 11.55 -10.28 -10.46
C MET A 28 10.91 -9.32 -9.44
N MET A 29 10.54 -8.11 -9.86
CA MET A 29 9.82 -7.15 -9.02
C MET A 29 8.46 -7.70 -8.60
N ALA A 30 7.70 -8.34 -9.50
CA ALA A 30 6.40 -8.91 -9.18
C ALA A 30 6.49 -10.13 -8.23
N LEU A 31 7.47 -11.01 -8.45
CA LEU A 31 7.72 -12.19 -7.63
C LEU A 31 8.12 -11.84 -6.18
N ALA A 32 8.63 -10.63 -5.95
CA ALA A 32 8.98 -10.18 -4.62
C ALA A 32 7.76 -9.88 -3.72
N PHE A 33 6.56 -9.68 -4.29
CA PHE A 33 5.38 -9.32 -3.51
C PHE A 33 4.77 -10.53 -2.75
N PRO A 34 3.95 -10.28 -1.69
CA PRO A 34 3.40 -11.31 -0.79
C PRO A 34 2.64 -12.48 -1.43
N ASP A 35 2.36 -12.38 -2.71
CA ASP A 35 1.76 -13.45 -3.48
C ASP A 35 2.69 -14.64 -3.70
N PHE A 36 3.90 -14.35 -4.20
CA PHE A 36 4.95 -15.33 -4.42
C PHE A 36 5.98 -15.33 -3.28
N ASN A 37 6.00 -14.25 -2.50
CA ASN A 37 6.79 -14.06 -1.29
C ASN A 37 8.31 -14.23 -1.50
N ALA A 38 8.81 -14.04 -2.72
CA ALA A 38 10.25 -14.07 -3.02
C ALA A 38 10.88 -12.68 -2.77
N TRP A 39 10.55 -12.06 -1.63
CA TRP A 39 10.96 -10.70 -1.27
C TRP A 39 12.47 -10.41 -1.36
N PRO A 40 13.41 -11.37 -1.15
CA PRO A 40 14.83 -11.08 -1.32
C PRO A 40 15.19 -10.69 -2.76
N LEU A 41 14.40 -11.15 -3.75
CA LEU A 41 14.63 -10.82 -5.16
C LEU A 41 14.57 -9.31 -5.41
N MET A 42 13.80 -8.54 -4.64
CA MET A 42 13.68 -7.09 -4.84
C MET A 42 15.03 -6.37 -4.73
N TRP A 43 15.96 -6.88 -3.92
CA TRP A 43 17.29 -6.32 -3.74
C TRP A 43 18.20 -6.45 -4.98
N ALA A 44 17.81 -7.28 -5.96
CA ALA A 44 18.50 -7.44 -7.24
C ALA A 44 17.56 -7.31 -8.46
N ALA A 45 16.26 -7.07 -8.26
CA ALA A 45 15.24 -7.09 -9.30
C ALA A 45 15.39 -6.00 -10.34
N MET A 46 15.99 -4.86 -9.99
CA MET A 46 16.19 -3.72 -10.89
C MET A 46 17.54 -3.76 -11.62
N VAL A 47 18.44 -4.68 -11.26
CA VAL A 47 19.73 -4.83 -11.96
C VAL A 47 19.55 -5.00 -13.47
N PRO A 48 18.68 -5.89 -13.98
CA PRO A 48 18.49 -6.03 -15.42
C PRO A 48 17.91 -4.77 -16.07
N LEU A 49 17.03 -4.04 -15.39
CA LEU A 49 16.47 -2.78 -15.86
C LEU A 49 17.57 -1.71 -16.01
N PHE A 50 18.42 -1.55 -14.99
CA PHE A 50 19.56 -0.63 -15.08
C PHE A 50 20.49 -0.99 -16.23
N MET A 51 20.80 -2.27 -16.44
CA MET A 51 21.62 -2.73 -17.56
C MET A 51 20.97 -2.40 -18.92
N ALA A 52 19.65 -2.50 -19.03
CA ALA A 52 18.91 -2.20 -20.25
C ALA A 52 18.86 -0.71 -20.58
N LEU A 53 18.80 0.16 -19.57
CA LEU A 53 18.66 1.62 -19.72
C LEU A 53 19.95 2.34 -20.16
N ARG A 54 21.12 1.75 -19.87
CA ARG A 54 22.43 2.35 -20.16
C ARG A 54 22.59 2.70 -21.64
N GLY A 55 23.04 3.93 -21.91
CA GLY A 55 23.31 4.45 -23.25
C GLY A 55 22.07 4.57 -24.14
N LYS A 56 20.86 4.53 -23.58
CA LYS A 56 19.62 4.64 -24.36
C LYS A 56 19.17 6.08 -24.50
N SER A 57 18.53 6.40 -25.62
CA SER A 57 17.86 7.69 -25.78
C SER A 57 16.64 7.77 -24.85
N PRO A 58 16.20 8.97 -24.44
CA PRO A 58 15.05 9.14 -23.54
C PRO A 58 13.79 8.36 -23.94
N LEU A 59 13.47 8.31 -25.23
CA LEU A 59 12.31 7.57 -25.72
C LEU A 59 12.48 6.05 -25.57
N HIS A 60 13.67 5.52 -25.85
CA HIS A 60 13.96 4.10 -25.63
C HIS A 60 14.00 3.76 -24.14
N GLY A 61 14.54 4.66 -23.29
CA GLY A 61 14.49 4.53 -21.84
C GLY A 61 13.05 4.45 -21.33
N ALA A 62 12.17 5.31 -21.86
CA ALA A 62 10.73 5.26 -21.58
C ALA A 62 10.12 3.90 -21.96
N LEU A 63 10.37 3.41 -23.18
CA LEU A 63 9.85 2.12 -23.64
C LEU A 63 10.34 0.93 -22.80
N ILE A 64 11.61 0.94 -22.38
CA ILE A 64 12.19 -0.11 -21.53
C ILE A 64 11.54 -0.08 -20.13
N GLY A 65 11.44 1.11 -19.52
CA GLY A 65 10.77 1.28 -18.23
C GLY A 65 9.28 0.93 -18.30
N PHE A 66 8.63 1.24 -19.43
CA PHE A 66 7.25 0.89 -19.72
C PHE A 66 7.05 -0.63 -19.76
N LEU A 67 7.89 -1.35 -20.52
CA LEU A 67 7.83 -2.80 -20.63
C LEU A 67 8.05 -3.50 -19.28
N ALA A 68 9.04 -3.04 -18.50
CA ALA A 68 9.26 -3.54 -17.14
C ALA A 68 8.03 -3.28 -16.24
N GLY A 69 7.43 -2.10 -16.36
CA GLY A 69 6.21 -1.72 -15.64
C GLY A 69 5.00 -2.58 -15.98
N VAL A 70 4.75 -2.82 -17.27
CA VAL A 70 3.63 -3.64 -17.74
C VAL A 70 3.72 -5.05 -17.14
N VAL A 71 4.92 -5.65 -17.13
CA VAL A 71 5.12 -6.97 -16.52
C VAL A 71 4.93 -6.90 -15.00
N PHE A 72 5.56 -5.92 -14.34
CA PHE A 72 5.48 -5.77 -12.90
C PHE A 72 4.05 -5.56 -12.39
N TYR A 73 3.37 -4.52 -12.89
CA TYR A 73 2.03 -4.17 -12.46
C TYR A 73 0.97 -5.15 -13.00
N GLY A 74 1.16 -5.68 -14.22
CA GLY A 74 0.24 -6.65 -14.80
C GLY A 74 0.13 -7.92 -13.97
N VAL A 75 1.25 -8.39 -13.39
CA VAL A 75 1.27 -9.55 -12.48
C VAL A 75 0.82 -9.18 -11.07
N THR A 76 1.31 -8.05 -10.53
CA THR A 76 1.08 -7.66 -9.13
C THR A 76 -0.37 -7.22 -8.88
N LEU A 77 -0.98 -6.54 -9.85
CA LEU A 77 -2.34 -5.99 -9.79
C LEU A 77 -3.38 -6.86 -10.51
N ARG A 78 -3.04 -8.09 -10.88
CA ARG A 78 -3.96 -8.98 -11.61
C ARG A 78 -5.26 -9.28 -10.86
N TRP A 79 -5.26 -9.09 -9.54
CA TRP A 79 -6.45 -9.29 -8.71
C TRP A 79 -7.59 -8.31 -9.02
N ILE A 80 -7.29 -7.15 -9.63
CA ILE A 80 -8.30 -6.15 -10.01
C ILE A 80 -9.31 -6.75 -11.00
N ILE A 81 -8.87 -7.65 -11.88
CA ILE A 81 -9.78 -8.33 -12.82
C ILE A 81 -10.90 -9.06 -12.08
N ASN A 82 -10.58 -9.71 -10.95
CA ASN A 82 -11.55 -10.44 -10.16
C ASN A 82 -12.55 -9.50 -9.49
N THR A 83 -12.08 -8.36 -8.99
CA THR A 83 -12.96 -7.32 -8.45
C THR A 83 -13.95 -6.83 -9.51
N ILE A 84 -13.48 -6.58 -10.73
CA ILE A 84 -14.31 -6.08 -11.82
C ILE A 84 -15.32 -7.14 -12.30
N THR A 85 -14.91 -8.40 -12.44
CA THR A 85 -15.78 -9.46 -12.98
C THR A 85 -16.81 -9.95 -11.96
N VAL A 86 -16.37 -10.23 -10.72
CA VAL A 86 -17.25 -10.81 -9.70
C VAL A 86 -18.17 -9.77 -9.11
N TYR A 87 -17.68 -8.55 -8.87
CA TYR A 87 -18.44 -7.52 -8.16
C TYR A 87 -18.96 -6.42 -9.06
N GLY A 88 -18.15 -5.99 -10.03
CA GLY A 88 -18.63 -5.10 -11.09
C GLY A 88 -19.66 -5.77 -12.01
N HIS A 89 -19.85 -7.09 -11.91
CA HIS A 89 -20.71 -7.91 -12.80
C HIS A 89 -20.40 -7.70 -14.28
N LEU A 90 -19.17 -7.27 -14.60
CA LEU A 90 -18.75 -7.04 -15.96
C LEU A 90 -18.27 -8.35 -16.57
N PRO A 91 -18.69 -8.68 -17.80
CA PRO A 91 -18.18 -9.86 -18.48
C PRO A 91 -16.69 -9.72 -18.74
N LEU A 92 -15.97 -10.85 -18.80
CA LEU A 92 -14.51 -10.89 -18.86
C LEU A 92 -13.93 -10.04 -20.02
N TYR A 93 -14.59 -10.01 -21.18
CA TYR A 93 -14.15 -9.22 -22.32
C TYR A 93 -14.16 -7.70 -22.07
N ALA A 94 -14.99 -7.22 -21.14
CA ALA A 94 -15.03 -5.81 -20.72
C ALA A 94 -14.05 -5.54 -19.57
N ALA A 95 -13.83 -6.52 -18.68
CA ALA A 95 -12.89 -6.40 -17.56
C ALA A 95 -11.42 -6.36 -18.02
N ILE A 96 -11.05 -7.13 -19.05
CA ILE A 96 -9.67 -7.19 -19.57
C ILE A 96 -9.15 -5.79 -20.02
N PRO A 97 -9.87 -5.03 -20.86
CA PRO A 97 -9.45 -3.67 -21.23
C PRO A 97 -9.25 -2.73 -20.03
N VAL A 98 -10.10 -2.82 -19.00
CA VAL A 98 -9.96 -2.00 -17.78
C VAL A 98 -8.71 -2.39 -17.00
N GLN A 99 -8.45 -3.69 -16.82
CA GLN A 99 -7.23 -4.21 -16.21
C GLN A 99 -5.97 -3.72 -16.96
N VAL A 100 -6.00 -3.82 -18.30
CA VAL A 100 -4.90 -3.35 -19.15
C VAL A 100 -4.72 -1.86 -18.94
N MET A 101 -5.78 -1.05 -18.98
CA MET A 101 -5.70 0.39 -18.77
C MET A 101 -5.05 0.75 -17.42
N ILE A 102 -5.47 0.12 -16.32
CA ILE A 102 -4.88 0.34 -14.98
C ILE A 102 -3.40 -0.05 -14.96
N THR A 103 -3.06 -1.19 -15.58
CA THR A 103 -1.67 -1.65 -15.72
C THR A 103 -0.82 -0.65 -16.50
N MET A 104 -1.33 -0.13 -17.62
CA MET A 104 -0.64 0.84 -18.46
C MET A 104 -0.47 2.18 -17.73
N ALA A 105 -1.48 2.61 -16.97
CA ALA A 105 -1.42 3.82 -16.14
C ALA A 105 -0.38 3.69 -15.02
N ALA A 106 -0.26 2.52 -14.37
CA ALA A 106 0.80 2.27 -13.39
C ALA A 106 2.18 2.17 -14.07
N ALA A 107 2.28 1.50 -15.22
CA ALA A 107 3.50 1.36 -16.01
C ALA A 107 3.99 2.69 -16.61
N PHE A 108 3.12 3.69 -16.73
CA PHE A 108 3.52 5.05 -17.11
C PHE A 108 4.55 5.62 -16.12
N TYR A 109 4.43 5.32 -14.82
CA TYR A 109 5.37 5.84 -13.83
C TYR A 109 6.77 5.18 -13.92
N THR A 110 6.85 3.90 -14.27
CA THR A 110 8.15 3.24 -14.54
C THR A 110 8.73 3.65 -15.89
N SER A 111 7.87 3.96 -16.87
CA SER A 111 8.25 4.61 -18.12
C SER A 111 8.84 5.99 -17.87
N LEU A 112 8.21 6.80 -17.01
CA LEU A 112 8.72 8.11 -16.60
C LEU A 112 10.09 8.00 -15.92
N PHE A 113 10.28 7.00 -15.04
CA PHE A 113 11.60 6.70 -14.48
C PHE A 113 12.64 6.41 -15.56
N GLY A 114 12.34 5.51 -16.50
CA GLY A 114 13.25 5.17 -17.59
C GLY A 114 13.58 6.36 -18.50
N TYR A 115 12.58 7.20 -18.79
CA TYR A 115 12.75 8.45 -19.53
C TYR A 115 13.72 9.39 -18.80
N LEU A 116 13.44 9.70 -17.53
CA LEU A 116 14.23 10.65 -16.73
C LEU A 116 15.65 10.14 -16.51
N PHE A 117 15.84 8.84 -16.26
CA PHE A 117 17.17 8.22 -16.18
C PHE A 117 17.98 8.48 -17.46
N SER A 118 17.41 8.14 -18.62
CA SER A 118 18.08 8.33 -19.92
C SER A 118 18.28 9.81 -20.30
N VAL A 119 17.40 10.72 -19.84
CA VAL A 119 17.63 12.18 -19.97
C VAL A 119 18.85 12.60 -19.15
N VAL A 120 18.94 12.19 -17.90
CA VAL A 120 20.08 12.55 -17.03
C VAL A 120 21.38 11.97 -17.58
N GLU A 121 21.36 10.71 -18.05
CA GLU A 121 22.53 10.04 -18.63
C GLU A 121 23.01 10.75 -19.90
N SER A 122 22.12 10.95 -20.87
CA SER A 122 22.47 11.56 -22.17
C SER A 122 22.96 13.01 -22.08
N ARG A 123 22.69 13.69 -20.97
CA ARG A 123 23.04 15.11 -20.75
C ARG A 123 24.21 15.33 -19.82
N SER A 124 24.50 14.36 -18.96
CA SER A 124 25.56 14.46 -17.96
C SER A 124 26.49 13.27 -18.12
N SER A 125 26.22 12.20 -17.38
CA SER A 125 26.96 10.95 -17.47
C SER A 125 26.11 9.82 -16.92
N GLU A 126 26.47 8.60 -17.30
CA GLU A 126 25.89 7.38 -16.75
C GLU A 126 25.92 7.40 -15.22
N ASP A 127 27.06 7.75 -14.62
CA ASP A 127 27.22 7.81 -13.17
C ASP A 127 26.28 8.82 -12.50
N TYR A 128 25.99 9.95 -13.16
CA TYR A 128 25.05 10.94 -12.65
C TYR A 128 23.60 10.43 -12.74
N ALA A 129 23.26 9.64 -13.76
CA ALA A 129 21.95 8.99 -13.86
C ALA A 129 21.75 7.94 -12.76
N PHE A 130 22.79 7.14 -12.46
CA PHE A 130 22.79 6.23 -11.31
C PHE A 130 22.62 6.99 -9.98
N ALA A 131 23.24 8.16 -9.82
CA ALA A 131 23.05 9.00 -8.62
C ALA A 131 21.63 9.54 -8.49
N ALA A 132 21.00 9.90 -9.61
CA ALA A 132 19.64 10.44 -9.63
C ALA A 132 18.57 9.35 -9.45
N ALA A 133 18.84 8.11 -9.85
CA ALA A 133 17.85 7.03 -9.91
C ALA A 133 17.04 6.79 -8.63
N PRO A 134 17.61 6.72 -7.40
CA PRO A 134 16.81 6.47 -6.21
C PRO A 134 15.88 7.65 -5.89
N PHE A 135 16.31 8.88 -6.17
CA PHE A 135 15.46 10.07 -6.04
C PHE A 135 14.31 10.07 -7.06
N ILE A 136 14.61 9.75 -8.33
CA ILE A 136 13.60 9.68 -9.40
C ILE A 136 12.57 8.60 -9.08
N TRP A 137 13.01 7.43 -8.60
CA TRP A 137 12.12 6.33 -8.28
C TRP A 137 11.20 6.67 -7.11
N VAL A 138 11.74 7.20 -6.00
CA VAL A 138 10.92 7.65 -4.87
C VAL A 138 9.95 8.75 -5.29
N ALA A 139 10.40 9.73 -6.09
CA ALA A 139 9.55 10.80 -6.58
C ALA A 139 8.35 10.26 -7.39
N GLN A 140 8.55 9.32 -8.32
CA GLN A 140 7.43 8.76 -9.08
C GLN A 140 6.48 7.93 -8.22
N GLU A 141 6.99 7.14 -7.25
CA GLU A 141 6.12 6.38 -6.32
C GLU A 141 5.30 7.35 -5.46
N PHE A 142 5.93 8.43 -5.00
CA PHE A 142 5.29 9.45 -4.19
C PHE A 142 4.18 10.17 -4.96
N PHE A 143 4.43 10.56 -6.22
CA PHE A 143 3.38 11.12 -7.07
C PHE A 143 2.24 10.13 -7.28
N ARG A 144 2.52 8.88 -7.66
CA ARG A 144 1.48 7.86 -7.83
C ARG A 144 0.66 7.62 -6.56
N SER A 145 1.29 7.76 -5.39
CA SER A 145 0.68 7.54 -4.08
C SER A 145 -0.14 8.72 -3.55
N ASN A 146 0.03 9.93 -4.09
CA ASN A 146 -0.53 11.16 -3.51
C ASN A 146 -1.25 12.08 -4.52
N PHE A 147 -1.14 11.84 -5.83
CA PHE A 147 -1.65 12.75 -6.84
C PHE A 147 -3.17 12.60 -7.07
N PHE A 148 -3.94 13.58 -6.56
CA PHE A 148 -5.39 13.75 -6.74
C PHE A 148 -6.25 12.54 -6.28
N ASP A 149 -7.48 12.47 -6.78
CA ASP A 149 -8.47 11.43 -6.48
C ASP A 149 -8.06 10.04 -6.97
N LEU A 150 -7.10 9.96 -7.90
CA LEU A 150 -6.61 8.71 -8.48
C LEU A 150 -5.36 8.16 -7.77
N ALA A 151 -5.00 8.73 -6.62
CA ALA A 151 -3.86 8.25 -5.84
C ALA A 151 -4.00 6.76 -5.51
N PHE A 152 -2.95 5.99 -5.82
CA PHE A 152 -2.93 4.54 -5.74
C PHE A 152 -1.58 4.08 -5.16
N PRO A 153 -1.39 4.11 -3.83
CA PRO A 153 -0.13 3.75 -3.14
C PRO A 153 0.12 2.23 -3.07
N TRP A 154 -0.30 1.48 -4.09
CA TRP A 154 -0.13 0.03 -4.17
C TRP A 154 1.16 -0.33 -4.90
N ALA A 155 1.79 -1.44 -4.55
CA ALA A 155 2.98 -1.95 -5.22
C ALA A 155 4.20 -0.99 -5.18
N LYS A 156 4.40 -0.28 -4.07
CA LYS A 156 5.68 0.39 -3.79
C LYS A 156 6.75 -0.66 -3.52
N LEU A 157 8.00 -0.45 -3.95
CA LEU A 157 9.04 -1.48 -3.80
C LEU A 157 9.23 -1.92 -2.34
N ALA A 158 9.18 -0.97 -1.40
CA ALA A 158 9.26 -1.23 0.03
C ALA A 158 8.23 -2.26 0.53
N GLN A 159 7.02 -2.29 -0.03
CA GLN A 159 5.93 -3.18 0.42
C GLN A 159 6.27 -4.66 0.27
N SER A 160 7.14 -5.01 -0.69
CA SER A 160 7.65 -6.37 -0.82
C SER A 160 8.45 -6.82 0.42
N GLN A 161 9.00 -5.89 1.19
CA GLN A 161 9.90 -6.15 2.32
C GLN A 161 9.18 -6.29 3.66
N ALA A 162 7.84 -6.29 3.71
CA ALA A 162 7.09 -6.52 4.96
C ALA A 162 7.58 -7.76 5.76
N PRO A 163 8.02 -8.89 5.14
CA PRO A 163 8.58 -10.02 5.89
C PRO A 163 9.97 -9.76 6.50
N PHE A 164 10.71 -8.76 6.03
CA PHE A 164 12.07 -8.46 6.50
C PHE A 164 12.04 -7.49 7.68
N LEU A 165 11.59 -7.99 8.84
CA LEU A 165 11.33 -7.19 10.04
C LEU A 165 12.47 -6.25 10.42
N THR A 166 13.72 -6.71 10.38
CA THR A 166 14.89 -5.87 10.73
C THR A 166 15.00 -4.66 9.80
N MET A 167 14.76 -4.84 8.50
CA MET A 167 14.92 -3.75 7.53
C MET A 167 13.78 -2.74 7.60
N ILE A 168 12.53 -3.20 7.75
CA ILE A 168 11.37 -2.30 7.75
C ILE A 168 11.35 -1.33 8.94
N GLN A 169 12.14 -1.57 9.99
CA GLN A 169 12.21 -0.68 11.15
C GLN A 169 12.57 0.76 10.79
N MET A 170 13.35 0.97 9.72
CA MET A 170 13.71 2.31 9.24
C MET A 170 12.50 3.15 8.78
N ALA A 171 11.35 2.52 8.53
CA ALA A 171 10.12 3.21 8.14
C ALA A 171 9.61 4.16 9.23
N ASP A 172 10.01 3.98 10.51
CA ASP A 172 9.70 4.96 11.57
C ASP A 172 10.48 6.29 11.43
N ILE A 173 11.43 6.38 10.51
CA ILE A 173 12.19 7.59 10.19
C ILE A 173 11.64 8.28 8.93
N THR A 174 11.51 7.52 7.85
CA THR A 174 11.27 8.07 6.50
C THR A 174 10.00 7.54 5.84
N GLY A 175 9.23 6.70 6.52
CA GLY A 175 8.19 5.89 5.90
C GLY A 175 8.76 4.84 4.94
N GLU A 176 7.87 4.23 4.17
CA GLU A 176 8.22 3.32 3.06
C GLU A 176 9.25 3.91 2.07
N ASP A 177 9.26 5.23 1.88
CA ASP A 177 10.04 5.89 0.83
C ASP A 177 11.56 5.75 1.02
N GLY A 178 12.05 5.80 2.27
CA GLY A 178 13.47 5.59 2.54
C GLY A 178 13.92 4.15 2.31
N LEU A 179 13.02 3.17 2.51
CA LEU A 179 13.31 1.78 2.18
C LEU A 179 13.32 1.56 0.66
N THR A 180 12.36 2.15 -0.07
CA THR A 180 12.42 2.18 -1.54
C THR A 180 13.74 2.79 -2.01
N PHE A 181 14.17 3.92 -1.43
CA PHE A 181 15.45 4.55 -1.78
C PHE A 181 16.62 3.58 -1.61
N LEU A 182 16.70 2.92 -0.45
CA LEU A 182 17.75 1.94 -0.14
C LEU A 182 17.76 0.75 -1.10
N ILE A 183 16.59 0.18 -1.41
CA ILE A 183 16.43 -0.90 -2.40
C ILE A 183 17.03 -0.50 -3.74
N VAL A 184 16.71 0.71 -4.22
CA VAL A 184 17.21 1.21 -5.50
C VAL A 184 18.73 1.40 -5.42
N THR A 185 19.26 1.98 -4.33
CA THR A 185 20.72 2.14 -4.12
C THR A 185 21.48 0.81 -4.13
N VAL A 186 20.95 -0.25 -3.51
CA VAL A 186 21.56 -1.59 -3.54
C VAL A 186 21.56 -2.16 -4.96
N ASN A 187 20.44 -2.05 -5.68
CA ASN A 187 20.36 -2.49 -7.07
C ASN A 187 21.36 -1.75 -7.98
N ILE A 188 21.59 -0.45 -7.72
CA ILE A 188 22.60 0.34 -8.42
C ILE A 188 24.00 -0.21 -8.15
N ALA A 189 24.34 -0.48 -6.89
CA ALA A 189 25.65 -1.04 -6.54
C ALA A 189 25.88 -2.38 -7.23
N LEU A 190 24.89 -3.28 -7.21
CA LEU A 190 24.96 -4.57 -7.90
C LEU A 190 25.11 -4.42 -9.41
N ALA A 191 24.34 -3.52 -10.03
CA ALA A 191 24.45 -3.24 -11.46
C ALA A 191 25.85 -2.71 -11.83
N ARG A 192 26.41 -1.78 -11.04
CA ARG A 192 27.76 -1.24 -11.30
C ARG A 192 28.86 -2.27 -11.07
N ILE A 193 28.72 -3.16 -10.09
CA ILE A 193 29.64 -4.30 -9.90
C ILE A 193 29.59 -5.21 -11.12
N LEU A 194 28.38 -5.53 -11.63
CA LEU A 194 28.21 -6.35 -12.82
C LEU A 194 28.81 -5.71 -14.08
N VAL A 195 28.64 -4.40 -14.27
CA VAL A 195 29.30 -3.64 -15.35
C VAL A 195 30.82 -3.77 -15.24
N CYS A 196 31.38 -3.53 -14.05
CA CYS A 196 32.83 -3.63 -13.81
C CYS A 196 33.37 -5.05 -14.06
N ALA A 197 32.57 -6.09 -13.79
CA ALA A 197 32.97 -7.47 -13.94
C ALA A 197 32.87 -7.98 -15.39
N THR A 198 31.94 -7.45 -16.19
CA THR A 198 31.64 -7.96 -17.53
C THR A 198 32.21 -7.10 -18.66
N GLU A 199 32.41 -5.80 -18.44
CA GLU A 199 32.90 -4.89 -19.47
C GLU A 199 34.41 -4.68 -19.33
N GLN A 200 35.15 -4.96 -20.41
CA GLN A 200 36.57 -4.65 -20.44
C GLN A 200 36.76 -3.13 -20.54
N PRO A 201 37.49 -2.51 -19.59
CA PRO A 201 37.83 -1.09 -19.65
C PRO A 201 38.56 -0.75 -20.95
N ARG A 202 38.06 0.24 -21.69
CA ARG A 202 38.76 0.85 -22.82
C ARG A 202 39.92 1.71 -22.29
N GLY A 203 41.06 1.09 -21.96
CA GLY A 203 42.33 1.80 -21.69
C GLY A 203 42.88 1.79 -20.25
N GLY A 204 42.47 0.88 -19.36
CA GLY A 204 43.01 0.78 -17.99
C GLY A 204 42.44 -0.42 -17.22
N LYS A 205 42.63 -0.56 -15.90
CA LYS A 205 41.78 -1.45 -15.08
C LYS A 205 40.51 -0.71 -14.73
N ALA A 206 39.33 -1.28 -14.99
CA ALA A 206 38.07 -0.73 -14.49
C ALA A 206 38.16 -0.82 -12.97
N GLY A 207 38.26 0.33 -12.30
CA GLY A 207 38.28 0.37 -10.85
C GLY A 207 36.96 -0.18 -10.32
N PHE A 208 37.03 -1.01 -9.28
CA PHE A 208 35.84 -1.47 -8.56
C PHE A 208 34.97 -0.24 -8.20
N PRO A 209 33.62 -0.32 -8.28
CA PRO A 209 32.74 0.82 -8.03
C PRO A 209 32.62 1.12 -6.52
N VAL A 210 33.74 1.45 -5.87
CA VAL A 210 33.89 1.60 -4.41
C VAL A 210 32.85 2.54 -3.83
N ARG A 211 32.55 3.66 -4.50
CA ARG A 211 31.56 4.62 -3.98
C ARG A 211 30.14 4.05 -3.93
N TRP A 212 29.72 3.25 -4.92
CA TRP A 212 28.36 2.70 -4.99
C TRP A 212 28.23 1.54 -4.03
N ALA A 213 29.21 0.63 -4.05
CA ALA A 213 29.30 -0.47 -3.10
C ALA A 213 29.39 0.03 -1.67
N GLY A 214 30.22 1.05 -1.41
CA GLY A 214 30.40 1.69 -0.10
C GLY A 214 29.13 2.37 0.39
N ALA A 215 28.46 3.18 -0.44
CA ALA A 215 27.20 3.82 -0.07
C ALA A 215 26.10 2.79 0.23
N ALA A 216 25.90 1.81 -0.67
CA ALA A 216 24.93 0.74 -0.47
C ALA A 216 25.22 -0.07 0.80
N THR A 217 26.48 -0.45 1.03
CA THR A 217 26.91 -1.20 2.22
C THR A 217 26.67 -0.40 3.48
N LEU A 218 27.08 0.88 3.52
CA LEU A 218 26.91 1.74 4.68
C LEU A 218 25.44 1.95 5.01
N MET A 219 24.60 2.26 4.01
CA MET A 219 23.17 2.47 4.23
C MET A 219 22.46 1.19 4.65
N PHE A 220 22.78 0.06 3.99
CA PHE A 220 22.19 -1.24 4.32
C PHE A 220 22.60 -1.71 5.72
N ALA A 221 23.90 -1.63 6.05
CA ALA A 221 24.39 -1.98 7.38
C ALA A 221 23.84 -1.04 8.46
N GLY A 222 23.71 0.26 8.16
CA GLY A 222 23.10 1.25 9.06
C GLY A 222 21.62 0.94 9.33
N ALA A 223 20.84 0.66 8.29
CA ALA A 223 19.44 0.26 8.41
C ALA A 223 19.28 -1.06 9.17
N LEU A 224 20.16 -2.03 8.89
CA LEU A 224 20.19 -3.31 9.60
C LEU A 224 20.53 -3.13 11.08
N ALA A 225 21.57 -2.37 11.40
CA ALA A 225 21.98 -2.09 12.77
C ALA A 225 20.88 -1.35 13.54
N TYR A 226 20.28 -0.32 12.93
CA TYR A 226 19.14 0.38 13.49
C TYR A 226 17.97 -0.56 13.75
N GLY A 227 17.68 -1.44 12.79
CA GLY A 227 16.64 -2.46 12.90
C GLY A 227 16.84 -3.41 14.06
N VAL A 228 18.06 -3.93 14.23
CA VAL A 228 18.43 -4.78 15.37
C VAL A 228 18.24 -4.05 16.68
N VAL A 229 18.65 -2.78 16.78
CA VAL A 229 18.44 -1.96 17.98
C VAL A 229 16.94 -1.79 18.27
N LYS A 230 16.12 -1.51 17.25
CA LYS A 230 14.67 -1.33 17.42
C LYS A 230 13.93 -2.61 17.77
N LEU A 231 14.31 -3.74 17.18
CA LEU A 231 13.69 -5.03 17.50
C LEU A 231 14.03 -5.49 18.92
N ASN A 232 15.24 -5.22 19.40
CA ASN A 232 15.65 -5.52 20.77
C ASN A 232 15.21 -4.49 21.81
N ALA A 233 14.61 -3.38 21.40
CA ALA A 233 14.06 -2.41 22.33
C ALA A 233 12.93 -3.05 23.16
N PRO A 234 12.79 -2.70 24.46
CA PRO A 234 11.74 -3.23 25.31
C PRO A 234 10.35 -3.01 24.70
N GLU A 235 9.46 -3.99 24.90
CA GLU A 235 8.06 -3.85 24.51
C GLU A 235 7.39 -2.69 25.29
N PRO A 236 6.33 -2.07 24.72
CA PRO A 236 5.58 -1.04 25.41
C PRO A 236 5.10 -1.50 26.79
N ALA A 237 5.35 -0.69 27.81
CA ALA A 237 4.82 -0.94 29.14
C ALA A 237 3.33 -0.59 29.21
N GLY A 238 2.51 -1.50 29.70
CA GLY A 238 1.08 -1.29 29.87
C GLY A 238 0.33 -2.59 30.13
N GLU A 239 -0.95 -2.48 30.48
CA GLU A 239 -1.81 -3.65 30.62
C GLU A 239 -2.23 -4.16 29.24
N PRO A 240 -2.06 -5.45 28.95
CA PRO A 240 -2.49 -6.03 27.69
C PRO A 240 -4.02 -6.09 27.60
N VAL A 241 -4.56 -5.57 26.50
CA VAL A 241 -5.98 -5.64 26.16
C VAL A 241 -6.23 -6.96 25.43
N ARG A 242 -7.15 -7.78 25.95
CA ARG A 242 -7.56 -9.03 25.29
C ARG A 242 -8.57 -8.71 24.21
N VAL A 243 -8.24 -9.06 22.97
CA VAL A 243 -9.02 -8.74 21.79
C VAL A 243 -9.50 -10.00 21.07
N ALA A 244 -10.73 -9.95 20.55
CA ALA A 244 -11.24 -10.91 19.59
C ALA A 244 -11.64 -10.21 18.30
N ILE A 245 -11.06 -10.64 17.18
CA ILE A 245 -11.38 -10.15 15.84
C ILE A 245 -12.26 -11.21 15.16
N ILE A 246 -13.49 -10.84 14.83
CA ILE A 246 -14.47 -11.76 14.27
C ILE A 246 -14.45 -11.66 12.74
N GLN A 247 -14.32 -12.80 12.08
CA GLN A 247 -14.36 -12.94 10.63
C GLN A 247 -15.62 -13.72 10.24
N GLY A 248 -16.63 -13.01 9.75
CA GLY A 248 -17.96 -13.59 9.49
C GLY A 248 -18.06 -14.40 8.21
N ASN A 249 -17.15 -14.21 7.26
CA ASN A 249 -17.14 -14.87 5.95
C ASN A 249 -18.51 -14.89 5.25
N ILE A 250 -19.26 -13.79 5.37
CA ILE A 250 -20.58 -13.69 4.77
C ILE A 250 -20.45 -13.57 3.26
N ASP A 251 -21.21 -14.40 2.54
CA ASP A 251 -21.35 -14.32 1.09
C ASP A 251 -21.81 -12.90 0.69
N GLN A 252 -20.99 -12.24 -0.12
CA GLN A 252 -21.24 -10.88 -0.56
C GLN A 252 -22.55 -10.74 -1.34
N ALA A 253 -22.98 -11.79 -2.07
CA ALA A 253 -24.25 -11.79 -2.80
C ALA A 253 -25.47 -11.76 -1.87
N ARG A 254 -25.33 -12.27 -0.63
CA ARG A 254 -26.40 -12.36 0.36
C ARG A 254 -26.33 -11.27 1.43
N LYS A 255 -25.23 -10.52 1.50
CA LYS A 255 -24.96 -9.52 2.54
C LYS A 255 -26.08 -8.49 2.71
N TRP A 256 -26.76 -8.13 1.62
CA TRP A 256 -27.85 -7.15 1.60
C TRP A 256 -29.23 -7.77 1.38
N ASP A 257 -29.32 -9.11 1.42
CA ASP A 257 -30.60 -9.82 1.38
C ASP A 257 -31.30 -9.69 2.74
N ARG A 258 -32.52 -9.13 2.74
CA ARG A 258 -33.34 -8.95 3.94
C ARG A 258 -33.54 -10.25 4.72
N SER A 259 -33.65 -11.37 4.03
CA SER A 259 -33.83 -12.69 4.66
C SER A 259 -32.56 -13.16 5.41
N TYR A 260 -31.40 -12.60 5.07
CA TYR A 260 -30.10 -13.01 5.61
C TYR A 260 -29.53 -12.07 6.69
N ILE A 261 -30.16 -10.91 6.91
CA ILE A 261 -29.76 -9.94 7.96
C ILE A 261 -29.67 -10.62 9.33
N MET A 262 -30.73 -11.32 9.77
CA MET A 262 -30.74 -11.96 11.09
C MET A 262 -29.73 -13.11 11.22
N PRO A 263 -29.62 -14.06 10.27
CA PRO A 263 -28.55 -15.05 10.27
C PRO A 263 -27.15 -14.44 10.37
N GLN A 264 -26.88 -13.36 9.62
CA GLN A 264 -25.59 -12.65 9.68
C GLN A 264 -25.33 -12.08 11.08
N ILE A 265 -26.31 -11.40 11.67
CA ILE A 265 -26.20 -10.83 13.01
C ILE A 265 -25.97 -11.93 14.07
N GLN A 266 -26.61 -13.09 13.91
CA GLN A 266 -26.44 -14.23 14.82
C GLN A 266 -25.01 -14.80 14.81
N ILE A 267 -24.36 -14.84 13.64
CA ILE A 267 -22.94 -15.24 13.52
C ILE A 267 -22.06 -14.32 14.37
N TYR A 268 -22.22 -13.00 14.20
CA TYR A 268 -21.41 -12.02 14.91
C TYR A 268 -21.70 -11.95 16.42
N THR A 269 -22.97 -11.90 16.80
CA THR A 269 -23.38 -11.86 18.22
C THR A 269 -22.98 -13.14 18.96
N GLY A 270 -23.21 -14.32 18.37
CA GLY A 270 -22.84 -15.61 18.96
C GLY A 270 -21.34 -15.71 19.22
N ARG A 271 -20.52 -15.33 18.24
CA ARG A 271 -19.05 -15.30 18.38
C ARG A 271 -18.56 -14.23 19.36
N THR A 272 -19.27 -13.11 19.47
CA THR A 272 -18.98 -12.06 20.47
C THR A 272 -19.23 -12.57 21.89
N ILE A 273 -20.33 -13.28 22.11
CA ILE A 273 -20.64 -13.92 23.40
C ILE A 273 -19.58 -14.97 23.75
N GLU A 274 -19.18 -15.80 22.78
CA GLU A 274 -18.10 -16.77 22.99
C GLU A 274 -16.77 -16.07 23.33
N ALA A 275 -16.44 -14.99 22.63
CA ALA A 275 -15.23 -14.23 22.89
C ALA A 275 -15.20 -13.60 24.27
N ALA A 276 -16.32 -13.04 24.73
CA ALA A 276 -16.46 -12.50 26.07
C ALA A 276 -16.31 -13.59 27.15
N ARG A 277 -16.89 -14.78 26.93
CA ARG A 277 -16.67 -15.94 27.82
C ARG A 277 -15.21 -16.39 27.90
N ARG A 278 -14.44 -16.20 26.82
CA ARG A 278 -12.98 -16.40 26.79
C ARG A 278 -12.19 -15.21 27.35
N GLY A 279 -12.88 -14.18 27.85
CA GLY A 279 -12.31 -13.03 28.53
C GLY A 279 -11.92 -11.86 27.62
N ALA A 280 -12.31 -11.85 26.34
CA ALA A 280 -12.05 -10.70 25.48
C ALA A 280 -12.75 -9.44 26.05
N THR A 281 -12.00 -8.35 26.17
CA THR A 281 -12.50 -7.05 26.65
C THR A 281 -12.75 -6.07 25.50
N LEU A 282 -12.20 -6.37 24.32
CA LEU A 282 -12.45 -5.67 23.07
C LEU A 282 -12.83 -6.69 21.99
N VAL A 283 -13.91 -6.44 21.27
CA VAL A 283 -14.34 -7.25 20.12
C VAL A 283 -14.40 -6.36 18.88
N ILE A 284 -13.91 -6.87 17.75
CA ILE A 284 -13.85 -6.11 16.49
C ILE A 284 -14.55 -6.91 15.39
N TRP A 285 -15.54 -6.30 14.76
CA TRP A 285 -16.23 -6.79 13.57
C TRP A 285 -15.72 -6.03 12.33
N PRO A 286 -15.78 -6.64 11.13
CA PRO A 286 -15.29 -6.05 9.91
C PRO A 286 -16.25 -4.97 9.35
N GLU A 287 -15.88 -4.42 8.19
CA GLU A 287 -16.64 -3.39 7.48
C GLU A 287 -18.04 -3.86 7.07
N ALA A 288 -19.05 -3.02 7.36
CA ALA A 288 -20.47 -3.27 7.13
C ALA A 288 -20.91 -4.65 7.66
N ALA A 289 -20.46 -5.02 8.87
CA ALA A 289 -20.85 -6.24 9.56
C ALA A 289 -22.27 -6.16 10.14
N ALA A 290 -22.72 -4.96 10.51
CA ALA A 290 -24.09 -4.68 10.91
C ALA A 290 -24.86 -4.11 9.69
N PRO A 291 -25.74 -4.90 9.04
CA PRO A 291 -26.42 -4.50 7.81
C PRO A 291 -27.71 -3.68 8.12
N PHE A 292 -27.61 -2.73 9.04
CA PHE A 292 -28.69 -1.84 9.47
C PHE A 292 -28.09 -0.50 9.96
N TYR A 293 -28.90 0.55 10.00
CA TYR A 293 -28.46 1.89 10.40
C TYR A 293 -28.43 2.05 11.92
N TYR A 294 -27.28 1.75 12.54
CA TYR A 294 -27.11 1.89 13.98
C TYR A 294 -27.22 3.37 14.44
N GLY A 295 -28.01 3.60 15.47
CA GLY A 295 -28.40 4.93 15.97
C GLY A 295 -29.70 5.47 15.34
N GLN A 296 -30.28 4.75 14.38
CA GLN A 296 -31.50 5.14 13.66
C GLN A 296 -32.54 4.02 13.60
N GLU A 297 -32.14 2.76 13.77
CA GLU A 297 -33.02 1.59 13.77
C GLU A 297 -33.11 0.93 15.17
N PRO A 298 -34.16 1.21 15.97
CA PRO A 298 -34.23 0.77 17.37
C PRO A 298 -34.05 -0.74 17.60
N GLY A 299 -34.50 -1.56 16.65
CA GLY A 299 -34.36 -3.02 16.73
C GLY A 299 -32.90 -3.47 16.60
N GLY A 300 -32.15 -2.89 15.66
CA GLY A 300 -30.72 -3.14 15.50
C GLY A 300 -29.90 -2.56 16.64
N ASP A 301 -30.27 -1.37 17.10
CA ASP A 301 -29.63 -0.70 18.24
C ASP A 301 -29.69 -1.55 19.51
N ALA A 302 -30.89 -2.05 19.83
CA ALA A 302 -31.10 -2.90 21.00
C ALA A 302 -30.24 -4.18 20.96
N ILE A 303 -30.02 -4.77 19.78
CA ILE A 303 -29.17 -5.96 19.64
C ILE A 303 -27.73 -5.65 20.05
N ILE A 304 -27.15 -4.56 19.53
CA ILE A 304 -25.76 -4.18 19.82
C ILE A 304 -25.61 -3.71 21.25
N ASP A 305 -26.54 -2.87 21.73
CA ASP A 305 -26.50 -2.31 23.07
C ASP A 305 -26.60 -3.39 24.15
N ASN A 306 -27.52 -4.32 23.99
CA ASN A 306 -27.67 -5.43 24.94
C ASN A 306 -26.46 -6.36 24.86
N LEU A 307 -25.96 -6.66 23.65
CA LEU A 307 -24.76 -7.48 23.48
C LEU A 307 -23.55 -6.89 24.23
N VAL A 308 -23.29 -5.59 24.08
CA VAL A 308 -22.17 -4.91 24.72
C VAL A 308 -22.35 -4.84 26.24
N LYS A 309 -23.56 -4.59 26.73
CA LYS A 309 -23.87 -4.62 28.17
C LYS A 309 -23.73 -6.00 28.78
N ASP A 310 -24.29 -7.02 28.14
CA ASP A 310 -24.32 -8.40 28.65
C ASP A 310 -22.93 -9.05 28.65
N THR A 311 -22.11 -8.71 27.64
CA THR A 311 -20.74 -9.24 27.53
C THR A 311 -19.71 -8.46 28.34
N GLY A 312 -19.99 -7.19 28.65
CA GLY A 312 -19.03 -6.28 29.28
C GLY A 312 -17.81 -5.95 28.42
N ALA A 313 -17.83 -6.31 27.13
CA ALA A 313 -16.75 -6.04 26.19
C ALA A 313 -17.09 -4.82 25.31
N ALA A 314 -16.11 -3.95 25.07
CA ALA A 314 -16.26 -2.89 24.07
C ALA A 314 -16.34 -3.52 22.66
N LEU A 315 -17.15 -2.94 21.78
CA LEU A 315 -17.36 -3.42 20.43
C LEU A 315 -17.01 -2.33 19.40
N ILE A 316 -16.18 -2.71 18.43
CA ILE A 316 -15.90 -1.93 17.23
C ILE A 316 -16.51 -2.64 16.03
N PHE A 317 -17.31 -1.96 15.22
CA PHE A 317 -17.95 -2.58 14.06
C PHE A 317 -18.27 -1.58 12.95
N GLY A 318 -18.37 -2.07 11.72
CA GLY A 318 -18.84 -1.28 10.57
C GLY A 318 -20.34 -1.41 10.36
N ALA A 319 -21.00 -0.29 10.07
CA ALA A 319 -22.42 -0.19 9.71
C ALA A 319 -22.61 0.91 8.65
N PRO A 320 -23.61 0.80 7.76
CA PRO A 320 -24.00 1.96 6.95
C PRO A 320 -24.60 3.04 7.86
N ALA A 321 -24.51 4.30 7.42
CA ALA A 321 -25.16 5.43 8.07
C ALA A 321 -25.72 6.37 7.01
N TYR A 322 -26.73 7.17 7.37
CA TYR A 322 -27.17 8.26 6.53
C TYR A 322 -27.51 9.51 7.34
N ASP A 323 -27.37 10.67 6.71
CA ASP A 323 -27.89 11.95 7.22
C ASP A 323 -28.89 12.55 6.22
N GLN A 324 -29.77 13.42 6.72
CA GLN A 324 -30.66 14.22 5.87
C GLN A 324 -29.87 15.41 5.33
N GLY A 325 -29.54 15.39 4.04
CA GLY A 325 -28.97 16.53 3.33
C GLY A 325 -30.04 17.55 2.90
N PRO A 326 -29.64 18.70 2.32
CA PRO A 326 -30.58 19.72 1.87
C PRO A 326 -31.58 19.23 0.81
N ASP A 327 -31.13 18.35 -0.10
CA ASP A 327 -31.90 17.89 -1.26
C ASP A 327 -32.02 16.36 -1.37
N SER A 328 -31.28 15.59 -0.56
CA SER A 328 -31.27 14.11 -0.60
C SER A 328 -30.72 13.47 0.68
N LEU A 329 -30.97 12.17 0.84
CA LEU A 329 -30.24 11.33 1.80
C LEU A 329 -28.76 11.28 1.42
N VAL A 330 -27.89 11.44 2.40
CA VAL A 330 -26.44 11.32 2.25
C VAL A 330 -25.99 10.07 2.97
N GLU A 331 -25.39 9.11 2.26
CA GLU A 331 -24.94 7.84 2.82
C GLU A 331 -23.45 7.89 3.19
N TYR A 332 -23.09 7.19 4.28
CA TYR A 332 -21.73 7.05 4.77
C TYR A 332 -21.38 5.60 5.08
N ASN A 333 -20.11 5.27 4.87
CA ASN A 333 -19.51 4.05 5.39
C ASN A 333 -18.92 4.35 6.78
N ARG A 334 -19.62 3.88 7.84
CA ARG A 334 -19.36 4.28 9.22
C ARG A 334 -18.80 3.13 10.05
N ALA A 335 -17.83 3.44 10.89
CA ALA A 335 -17.35 2.56 11.94
C ALA A 335 -17.74 3.13 13.31
N TRP A 336 -18.23 2.27 14.20
CA TRP A 336 -18.66 2.62 15.54
C TRP A 336 -17.74 2.04 16.61
N VAL A 337 -17.61 2.76 17.72
CA VAL A 337 -17.11 2.24 18.99
C VAL A 337 -18.24 2.35 20.01
N VAL A 338 -18.62 1.22 20.59
CA VAL A 338 -19.66 1.13 21.61
C VAL A 338 -19.11 0.44 22.85
N ARG A 339 -19.33 1.02 24.02
CA ARG A 339 -18.82 0.51 25.30
C ARG A 339 -19.95 0.12 26.27
N PRO A 340 -19.67 -0.77 27.24
CA PRO A 340 -20.66 -1.22 28.24
C PRO A 340 -21.28 -0.11 29.09
N ASP A 341 -20.56 0.99 29.28
CA ASP A 341 -21.02 2.16 30.05
C ASP A 341 -21.94 3.10 29.26
N GLY A 342 -22.30 2.73 28.03
CA GLY A 342 -23.18 3.51 27.16
C GLY A 342 -22.47 4.53 26.29
N PHE A 343 -21.13 4.62 26.34
CA PHE A 343 -20.37 5.45 25.41
C PHE A 343 -20.55 4.94 23.97
N ARG A 344 -20.82 5.88 23.06
CA ARG A 344 -20.95 5.66 21.62
C ARG A 344 -20.26 6.78 20.85
N GLU A 345 -19.37 6.42 19.95
CA GLU A 345 -18.78 7.36 19.00
C GLU A 345 -18.53 6.68 17.66
N TYR A 346 -18.39 7.47 16.60
CA TYR A 346 -18.21 6.96 15.25
C TYR A 346 -17.15 7.72 14.45
N TYR A 347 -16.67 7.03 13.42
CA TYR A 347 -15.80 7.52 12.37
C TYR A 347 -16.42 7.21 11.01
N ASP A 348 -16.54 8.22 10.16
CA ASP A 348 -16.98 8.07 8.77
C ASP A 348 -15.77 8.00 7.85
N LYS A 349 -15.80 7.05 6.90
CA LYS A 349 -14.73 6.83 5.93
C LYS A 349 -14.42 8.12 5.16
N LEU A 350 -13.17 8.54 5.18
CA LEU A 350 -12.65 9.73 4.52
C LEU A 350 -12.21 9.44 3.08
N ARG A 351 -11.50 8.32 2.85
CA ARG A 351 -11.02 7.95 1.52
C ARG A 351 -11.88 6.87 0.90
N LEU A 352 -12.81 7.31 0.07
CA LEU A 352 -13.67 6.42 -0.71
C LEU A 352 -12.89 5.73 -1.84
N VAL A 353 -13.34 4.53 -2.22
CA VAL A 353 -12.79 3.77 -3.33
C VAL A 353 -13.34 4.32 -4.65
N PRO A 354 -12.48 4.82 -5.56
CA PRO A 354 -12.90 5.25 -6.89
C PRO A 354 -13.61 4.14 -7.64
N PHE A 355 -14.75 4.46 -8.25
CA PHE A 355 -15.62 3.54 -9.00
C PHE A 355 -16.24 2.40 -8.18
N GLY A 356 -16.05 2.37 -6.86
CA GLY A 356 -16.73 1.43 -5.95
C GLY A 356 -17.74 2.14 -5.05
N GLU A 357 -17.34 3.27 -4.46
CA GLU A 357 -18.14 4.06 -3.50
C GLU A 357 -18.51 5.45 -4.03
N TYR A 358 -17.86 5.90 -5.11
CA TYR A 358 -18.21 7.12 -5.83
C TYR A 358 -17.67 7.06 -7.27
N VAL A 359 -18.16 7.94 -8.14
CA VAL A 359 -17.64 8.11 -9.50
C VAL A 359 -16.73 9.35 -9.55
N PRO A 360 -15.40 9.20 -9.77
CA PRO A 360 -14.51 10.34 -9.93
C PRO A 360 -14.91 11.23 -11.09
N MET A 361 -14.74 12.54 -10.93
CA MET A 361 -15.01 13.54 -11.98
C MET A 361 -16.41 13.38 -12.63
N LYS A 362 -17.47 13.17 -11.84
CA LYS A 362 -18.87 12.95 -12.30
C LYS A 362 -19.29 13.86 -13.48
N ARG A 363 -18.90 15.14 -13.44
CA ARG A 363 -19.24 16.14 -14.48
C ARG A 363 -18.54 15.90 -15.83
N ALA A 364 -17.39 15.23 -15.86
CA ALA A 364 -16.59 14.97 -17.06
C ALA A 364 -16.85 13.57 -17.67
N LEU A 365 -17.45 12.64 -16.93
CA LEU A 365 -17.71 11.25 -17.36
C LEU A 365 -19.20 10.87 -17.29
N PRO A 366 -20.11 11.61 -17.94
CA PRO A 366 -21.56 11.41 -17.79
C PRO A 366 -22.06 10.07 -18.34
N PHE A 367 -21.30 9.42 -19.24
CA PHE A 367 -21.65 8.13 -19.82
C PHE A 367 -21.43 6.95 -18.85
N ILE A 368 -20.61 7.11 -17.81
CA ILE A 368 -20.33 6.06 -16.81
C ILE A 368 -21.56 5.82 -15.94
N HIS A 369 -22.37 6.84 -15.65
CA HIS A 369 -23.60 6.71 -14.86
C HIS A 369 -24.60 5.67 -15.41
N ARG A 370 -24.60 5.40 -16.72
CA ARG A 370 -25.46 4.36 -17.35
C ARG A 370 -24.87 2.96 -17.30
N VAL A 371 -23.56 2.84 -17.08
CA VAL A 371 -22.83 1.56 -17.06
C VAL A 371 -22.70 1.02 -15.63
N VAL A 372 -22.79 1.88 -14.62
CA VAL A 372 -22.54 1.51 -13.21
C VAL A 372 -23.64 2.00 -12.26
N THR A 373 -24.87 1.55 -12.52
CA THR A 373 -26.04 1.72 -11.64
C THR A 373 -25.90 1.05 -10.26
N ALA A 374 -24.80 0.34 -10.02
CA ALA A 374 -24.48 -0.36 -8.77
C ALA A 374 -23.43 0.35 -7.89
N ILE A 375 -22.88 1.49 -8.32
CA ILE A 375 -21.94 2.29 -7.50
C ILE A 375 -22.76 3.13 -6.51
N GLY A 376 -22.47 3.01 -5.20
CA GLY A 376 -23.08 3.83 -4.16
C GLY A 376 -22.75 5.32 -4.35
N ASP A 377 -23.61 6.21 -3.87
CA ASP A 377 -23.33 7.66 -3.82
C ASP A 377 -23.03 8.07 -2.39
N MET A 378 -21.93 7.52 -1.84
CA MET A 378 -21.50 7.82 -0.47
C MET A 378 -20.71 9.11 -0.45
N GLU A 379 -20.86 9.88 0.62
CA GLU A 379 -20.03 11.05 0.88
C GLU A 379 -18.88 10.69 1.84
N PRO A 380 -17.70 11.31 1.67
CA PRO A 380 -16.60 11.12 2.60
C PRO A 380 -16.90 11.79 3.94
N GLY A 381 -16.34 11.26 5.02
CA GLY A 381 -16.28 11.93 6.31
C GLY A 381 -15.47 13.24 6.24
N SER A 382 -15.40 13.94 7.37
CA SER A 382 -14.73 15.25 7.44
C SER A 382 -13.39 15.26 8.16
N THR A 383 -13.17 14.37 9.13
CA THR A 383 -11.98 14.40 9.99
C THR A 383 -11.55 13.02 10.47
N VAL A 384 -10.24 12.83 10.63
CA VAL A 384 -9.67 11.66 11.31
C VAL A 384 -10.03 11.73 12.80
N LYS A 385 -10.33 10.60 13.44
CA LYS A 385 -10.62 10.55 14.88
C LYS A 385 -9.85 9.45 15.59
N ALA A 386 -9.52 9.72 16.86
CA ALA A 386 -9.03 8.74 17.80
C ALA A 386 -10.10 8.56 18.88
N LEU A 387 -10.80 7.43 18.84
CA LEU A 387 -12.02 7.14 19.61
C LEU A 387 -11.67 6.36 20.88
N ASP A 388 -12.37 6.61 21.98
CA ASP A 388 -12.11 5.91 23.25
C ASP A 388 -12.70 4.49 23.25
N ALA A 389 -11.84 3.48 23.41
CA ALA A 389 -12.18 2.05 23.42
C ALA A 389 -12.08 1.41 24.82
N GLY A 390 -12.15 2.21 25.89
CA GLY A 390 -12.10 1.74 27.28
C GLY A 390 -10.75 1.99 27.93
N GLY A 391 -10.39 3.26 28.10
CA GLY A 391 -9.16 3.67 28.81
C GLY A 391 -7.93 3.87 27.91
N PHE A 392 -8.09 3.66 26.60
CA PHE A 392 -7.14 4.02 25.56
C PHE A 392 -7.91 4.41 24.29
N LYS A 393 -7.23 5.12 23.38
CA LYS A 393 -7.82 5.52 22.10
C LYS A 393 -7.44 4.57 20.97
N VAL A 394 -8.37 4.31 20.06
CA VAL A 394 -8.15 3.61 18.80
C VAL A 394 -8.34 4.56 17.64
N GLY A 395 -7.51 4.46 16.61
CA GLY A 395 -7.78 5.13 15.34
C GLY A 395 -8.33 4.16 14.33
N LEU A 396 -9.51 4.47 13.79
CA LEU A 396 -10.21 3.62 12.84
C LEU A 396 -9.78 3.95 11.41
N GLN A 397 -9.60 2.91 10.60
CA GLN A 397 -9.36 2.99 9.17
C GLN A 397 -10.31 1.99 8.50
N ILE A 398 -11.09 2.44 7.51
CA ILE A 398 -12.03 1.58 6.82
C ILE A 398 -11.42 1.15 5.48
N CYS A 399 -11.21 -0.16 5.34
CA CYS A 399 -10.85 -0.83 4.10
C CYS A 399 -9.61 -0.21 3.43
N TYR A 400 -9.83 0.46 2.30
CA TYR A 400 -8.83 1.11 1.46
C TYR A 400 -8.00 2.16 2.20
N GLU A 401 -8.45 2.73 3.31
CA GLU A 401 -7.71 3.77 4.04
C GLU A 401 -6.36 3.31 4.61
N VAL A 402 -6.20 2.01 4.88
CA VAL A 402 -4.95 1.46 5.45
C VAL A 402 -3.76 1.61 4.51
N ILE A 403 -4.00 1.67 3.19
CA ILE A 403 -2.91 1.76 2.21
C ILE A 403 -2.29 3.16 2.14
N PHE A 404 -2.94 4.15 2.74
CA PHE A 404 -2.54 5.55 2.72
C PHE A 404 -1.80 5.93 4.02
N PRO A 405 -0.48 6.13 3.97
CA PRO A 405 0.33 6.38 5.16
C PRO A 405 -0.15 7.59 5.99
N GLN A 406 -0.68 8.62 5.32
CA GLN A 406 -1.11 9.87 5.95
C GLN A 406 -2.23 9.67 6.98
N PHE A 407 -3.12 8.69 6.79
CA PHE A 407 -4.21 8.43 7.74
C PHE A 407 -3.68 7.86 9.04
N SER A 408 -2.84 6.82 8.96
CA SER A 408 -2.23 6.20 10.13
C SER A 408 -1.34 7.20 10.89
N ARG A 409 -0.66 8.09 10.16
CA ARG A 409 0.09 9.21 10.72
C ARG A 409 -0.80 10.19 11.51
N GLU A 410 -1.88 10.67 10.90
CA GLU A 410 -2.79 11.61 11.57
C GLU A 410 -3.45 10.97 12.80
N ILE A 411 -3.85 9.69 12.68
CA ILE A 411 -4.34 8.87 13.79
C ILE A 411 -3.34 8.85 14.95
N ALA A 412 -2.07 8.57 14.66
CA ALA A 412 -1.02 8.53 15.67
C ALA A 412 -0.85 9.89 16.36
N ASN A 413 -0.85 10.98 15.59
CA ASN A 413 -0.74 12.34 16.11
C ASN A 413 -1.95 12.78 16.95
N LYS A 414 -3.12 12.14 16.80
CA LYS A 414 -4.30 12.34 17.67
C LYS A 414 -4.25 11.51 18.96
N GLY A 415 -3.16 10.80 19.20
CA GLY A 415 -2.91 10.05 20.44
C GLY A 415 -3.59 8.68 20.49
N ALA A 416 -3.81 8.05 19.34
CA ALA A 416 -4.28 6.67 19.30
C ALA A 416 -3.19 5.71 19.84
N GLY A 417 -3.60 4.76 20.67
CA GLY A 417 -2.76 3.68 21.16
C GLY A 417 -2.78 2.42 20.30
N ALA A 418 -3.69 2.34 19.32
CA ALA A 418 -3.74 1.27 18.33
C ALA A 418 -4.40 1.75 17.03
N LEU A 419 -3.99 1.16 15.92
CA LEU A 419 -4.68 1.24 14.64
C LEU A 419 -5.69 0.10 14.55
N VAL A 420 -6.93 0.40 14.16
CA VAL A 420 -7.95 -0.62 13.89
C VAL A 420 -8.39 -0.47 12.45
N ASN A 421 -8.16 -1.51 11.65
CA ASN A 421 -8.60 -1.54 10.27
C ASN A 421 -9.74 -2.54 10.09
N ILE A 422 -10.94 -2.05 9.79
CA ILE A 422 -12.08 -2.90 9.45
C ILE A 422 -12.25 -2.93 7.93
N THR A 423 -12.44 -4.10 7.33
CA THR A 423 -12.41 -4.21 5.87
C THR A 423 -13.26 -5.35 5.34
N ASN A 424 -13.83 -5.16 4.16
CA ASN A 424 -14.52 -6.18 3.39
C ASN A 424 -13.66 -6.66 2.21
N ASP A 425 -12.65 -7.47 2.47
CA ASP A 425 -11.77 -8.03 1.43
C ASP A 425 -12.48 -9.02 0.48
N SER A 426 -13.77 -9.31 0.66
CA SER A 426 -14.54 -10.12 -0.28
C SER A 426 -14.38 -9.55 -1.70
N TRP A 427 -14.35 -8.22 -1.88
CA TRP A 427 -14.11 -7.52 -3.14
C TRP A 427 -12.92 -8.04 -3.96
N TYR A 428 -11.93 -8.63 -3.30
CA TYR A 428 -10.73 -9.15 -3.94
C TYR A 428 -10.82 -10.62 -4.35
N GLY A 429 -11.77 -11.37 -3.81
CA GLY A 429 -11.86 -12.83 -3.93
C GLY A 429 -10.62 -13.55 -3.42
N VAL A 430 -10.46 -14.83 -3.79
CA VAL A 430 -9.26 -15.62 -3.45
C VAL A 430 -8.09 -15.13 -4.32
N SER A 431 -7.49 -14.02 -3.91
CA SER A 431 -6.43 -13.35 -4.65
C SER A 431 -5.36 -12.78 -3.72
N PRO A 432 -4.26 -12.23 -4.27
CA PRO A 432 -3.17 -11.72 -3.45
C PRO A 432 -3.48 -10.40 -2.76
N ALA A 433 -4.55 -9.70 -3.14
CA ALA A 433 -4.80 -8.32 -2.72
C ALA A 433 -4.93 -8.16 -1.21
N SER A 434 -5.62 -9.09 -0.53
CA SER A 434 -5.77 -9.06 0.94
C SER A 434 -4.41 -9.20 1.65
N ARG A 435 -3.53 -10.09 1.16
CA ARG A 435 -2.15 -10.23 1.68
C ARG A 435 -1.29 -9.00 1.39
N GLN A 436 -1.44 -8.41 0.21
CA GLN A 436 -0.76 -7.16 -0.15
C GLN A 436 -1.24 -5.99 0.73
N SER A 437 -2.55 -5.87 0.99
CA SER A 437 -3.15 -4.89 1.90
C SER A 437 -2.64 -5.06 3.34
N LEU A 438 -2.54 -6.30 3.83
CA LEU A 438 -1.95 -6.60 5.13
C LEU A 438 -0.47 -6.17 5.19
N ALA A 439 0.32 -6.43 4.15
CA ALA A 439 1.72 -5.98 4.08
C ALA A 439 1.84 -4.45 4.18
N MET A 440 0.93 -3.70 3.56
CA MET A 440 0.85 -2.23 3.73
C MET A 440 0.45 -1.85 5.17
N GLY A 441 -0.48 -2.58 5.78
CA GLY A 441 -0.83 -2.41 7.20
C GLY A 441 0.35 -2.65 8.16
N VAL A 442 1.22 -3.62 7.85
CA VAL A 442 2.47 -3.84 8.60
C VAL A 442 3.35 -2.60 8.59
N PHE A 443 3.49 -1.92 7.45
CA PHE A 443 4.21 -0.65 7.38
C PHE A 443 3.55 0.43 8.25
N ARG A 444 2.22 0.57 8.21
CA ARG A 444 1.49 1.53 9.06
C ARG A 444 1.79 1.34 10.55
N ALA A 445 1.88 0.08 10.99
CA ALA A 445 2.22 -0.26 12.37
C ALA A 445 3.65 0.18 12.73
N VAL A 446 4.64 -0.14 11.89
CA VAL A 446 6.05 0.19 12.11
C VAL A 446 6.31 1.69 12.04
N GLU A 447 5.75 2.35 11.03
CA GLU A 447 5.87 3.79 10.78
C GLU A 447 5.45 4.62 11.97
N ASN A 448 4.43 4.17 12.72
CA ASN A 448 3.83 4.92 13.82
C ASN A 448 4.13 4.32 15.20
N ARG A 449 4.78 3.15 15.25
CA ARG A 449 4.96 2.35 16.46
C ARG A 449 3.64 2.10 17.19
N LEU A 450 2.61 1.78 16.42
CA LEU A 450 1.29 1.42 16.92
C LEU A 450 0.97 -0.03 16.54
N PRO A 451 0.35 -0.82 17.43
CA PRO A 451 -0.19 -2.11 17.04
C PRO A 451 -1.33 -1.91 16.02
N LEU A 452 -1.46 -2.83 15.07
CA LEU A 452 -2.56 -2.86 14.11
C LEU A 452 -3.46 -4.07 14.36
N LEU A 453 -4.75 -3.80 14.51
CA LEU A 453 -5.81 -4.80 14.62
C LEU A 453 -6.63 -4.77 13.34
N ARG A 454 -6.44 -5.77 12.48
CA ARG A 454 -7.14 -5.86 11.19
C ARG A 454 -8.27 -6.87 11.25
N ALA A 455 -9.50 -6.42 11.03
CA ALA A 455 -10.70 -7.23 10.96
C ALA A 455 -11.24 -7.29 9.52
N ALA A 456 -11.01 -8.41 8.84
CA ALA A 456 -11.46 -8.63 7.48
C ALA A 456 -12.68 -9.56 7.44
N GLN A 457 -13.64 -9.27 6.58
CA GLN A 457 -14.86 -10.11 6.43
C GLN A 457 -14.57 -11.51 5.88
N SER A 458 -13.87 -11.58 4.74
CA SER A 458 -13.42 -12.83 4.11
C SER A 458 -11.93 -12.79 3.76
N GLY A 459 -11.22 -11.76 4.20
CA GLY A 459 -9.78 -11.55 3.98
C GLY A 459 -8.92 -12.09 5.11
N VAL A 460 -7.65 -11.67 5.13
CA VAL A 460 -6.74 -11.94 6.24
C VAL A 460 -7.01 -10.95 7.37
N SER A 461 -7.59 -11.44 8.46
CA SER A 461 -7.63 -10.74 9.74
C SER A 461 -6.33 -11.00 10.48
N ALA A 462 -5.78 -9.99 11.17
CA ALA A 462 -4.47 -10.11 11.80
C ALA A 462 -4.30 -9.18 13.01
N ILE A 463 -3.40 -9.57 13.91
CA ILE A 463 -2.86 -8.71 14.98
C ILE A 463 -1.38 -8.48 14.68
N VAL A 464 -0.99 -7.23 14.48
CA VAL A 464 0.38 -6.82 14.15
C VAL A 464 0.95 -5.94 15.25
N THR A 465 2.18 -6.23 15.67
CA THR A 465 2.88 -5.46 16.71
C THR A 465 3.37 -4.10 16.20
N PRO A 466 3.73 -3.14 17.08
CA PRO A 466 4.45 -1.90 16.71
C PRO A 466 5.77 -2.10 15.95
N LYS A 467 6.31 -3.33 15.95
CA LYS A 467 7.53 -3.72 15.25
C LYS A 467 7.25 -4.38 13.89
N GLY A 468 5.98 -4.56 13.53
CA GLY A 468 5.55 -5.14 12.26
C GLY A 468 5.44 -6.67 12.28
N GLU A 469 5.63 -7.31 13.44
CA GLU A 469 5.46 -8.75 13.58
C GLU A 469 3.96 -9.10 13.57
N ILE A 470 3.59 -10.08 12.74
CA ILE A 470 2.22 -10.62 12.71
C ILE A 470 2.13 -11.70 13.78
N MET A 471 1.50 -11.38 14.91
CA MET A 471 1.37 -12.32 16.05
C MET A 471 0.44 -13.49 15.71
N ALA A 472 -0.64 -13.19 14.99
CA ALA A 472 -1.64 -14.16 14.59
C ALA A 472 -2.40 -13.63 13.37
N GLN A 473 -2.84 -14.54 12.49
CA GLN A 473 -3.66 -14.20 11.33
C GLN A 473 -4.62 -15.34 10.95
N THR A 474 -5.71 -15.01 10.26
CA THR A 474 -6.71 -15.97 9.78
C THR A 474 -6.45 -16.40 8.33
N PRO A 475 -6.95 -17.58 7.92
CA PRO A 475 -7.08 -17.94 6.51
C PRO A 475 -8.11 -17.06 5.77
N LEU A 476 -7.95 -16.94 4.45
CA LEU A 476 -8.95 -16.31 3.57
C LEU A 476 -10.23 -17.18 3.50
N PHE A 477 -11.39 -16.53 3.40
CA PHE A 477 -12.70 -17.17 3.17
C PHE A 477 -13.10 -18.26 4.18
N VAL A 478 -12.75 -18.08 5.46
CA VAL A 478 -13.13 -18.98 6.55
C VAL A 478 -13.88 -18.19 7.62
N GLU A 479 -15.05 -18.67 8.06
CA GLU A 479 -15.76 -18.10 9.21
C GLU A 479 -15.02 -18.47 10.49
N THR A 480 -14.45 -17.49 11.19
CA THR A 480 -13.60 -17.76 12.37
C THR A 480 -13.49 -16.56 13.30
N THR A 481 -12.80 -16.74 14.42
CA THR A 481 -12.48 -15.68 15.39
C THR A 481 -11.00 -15.75 15.74
N LEU A 482 -10.29 -14.64 15.53
CA LEU A 482 -8.88 -14.49 15.91
C LEU A 482 -8.80 -13.92 17.32
N TYR A 483 -8.29 -14.71 18.25
CA TYR A 483 -8.08 -14.30 19.63
C TYR A 483 -6.63 -13.85 19.84
N GLY A 484 -6.43 -12.80 20.63
CA GLY A 484 -5.09 -12.38 21.02
C GLY A 484 -5.10 -11.28 22.06
N SER A 485 -3.94 -10.66 22.25
CA SER A 485 -3.79 -9.51 23.12
C SER A 485 -2.76 -8.55 22.55
N PHE A 486 -2.92 -7.27 22.85
CA PHE A 486 -1.96 -6.23 22.48
C PHE A 486 -1.83 -5.23 23.62
N VAL A 487 -0.72 -4.50 23.68
CA VAL A 487 -0.55 -3.39 24.62
C VAL A 487 -0.78 -2.08 23.85
N PRO A 488 -1.76 -1.24 24.25
CA PRO A 488 -1.93 0.08 23.67
C PRO A 488 -0.64 0.91 23.80
N ALA A 489 -0.17 1.46 22.69
CA ALA A 489 1.03 2.28 22.69
C ALA A 489 0.76 3.65 23.34
N LYS A 490 1.71 4.12 24.14
CA LYS A 490 1.81 5.51 24.58
C LYS A 490 2.90 6.19 23.75
N SER A 491 2.60 6.44 22.48
CA SER A 491 3.58 6.98 21.54
C SER A 491 3.51 8.51 21.50
N ASN A 492 4.66 9.18 21.59
CA ASN A 492 4.80 10.62 21.30
C ASN A 492 5.00 10.88 19.79
N GLY A 493 4.68 9.90 18.94
CA GLY A 493 4.97 9.91 17.51
C GLY A 493 6.39 9.43 17.21
N THR A 494 6.58 8.84 16.03
CA THR A 494 7.91 8.57 15.48
C THR A 494 8.42 9.78 14.72
N THR A 495 9.67 9.75 14.26
CA THR A 495 10.17 10.78 13.34
C THR A 495 9.27 10.88 12.12
N TYR A 496 8.88 9.75 11.51
CA TYR A 496 7.95 9.76 10.38
C TYR A 496 6.56 10.27 10.75
N SER A 497 6.01 9.92 11.92
CA SER A 497 4.69 10.42 12.34
C SER A 497 4.67 11.95 12.45
N LEU A 498 5.78 12.54 12.90
CA LEU A 498 5.94 13.98 13.11
C LEU A 498 6.32 14.72 11.82
N SER A 499 7.26 14.18 11.04
CA SER A 499 7.78 14.82 9.82
C SER A 499 6.92 14.56 8.59
N GLY A 500 6.18 13.45 8.59
CA GLY A 500 5.49 12.95 7.41
C GLY A 500 6.43 12.72 6.23
N ASP A 501 5.97 13.07 5.04
CA ASP A 501 6.59 12.70 3.77
C ASP A 501 7.71 13.68 3.33
N ILE A 502 8.34 14.39 4.28
CA ILE A 502 9.44 15.33 4.01
C ILE A 502 10.56 14.66 3.21
N PHE A 503 10.90 13.40 3.53
CA PHE A 503 11.92 12.66 2.78
C PHE A 503 11.55 12.47 1.30
N ALA A 504 10.28 12.15 1.01
CA ALA A 504 9.80 12.01 -0.35
C ALA A 504 9.80 13.36 -1.08
N TRP A 505 9.39 14.44 -0.41
CA TRP A 505 9.48 15.80 -0.97
C TRP A 505 10.91 16.22 -1.28
N ILE A 506 11.89 15.87 -0.44
CA ILE A 506 13.32 16.07 -0.75
C ILE A 506 13.69 15.31 -2.03
N CYS A 507 13.25 14.07 -2.19
CA CYS A 507 13.49 13.31 -3.41
C CYS A 507 12.87 13.94 -4.65
N VAL A 508 11.66 14.51 -4.52
CA VAL A 508 11.01 15.27 -5.59
C VAL A 508 11.82 16.53 -5.95
N MET A 509 12.23 17.33 -4.96
CA MET A 509 13.03 18.54 -5.19
C MET A 509 14.37 18.22 -5.86
N VAL A 510 15.06 17.17 -5.40
CA VAL A 510 16.32 16.71 -5.98
C VAL A 510 16.10 16.23 -7.42
N THR A 511 15.02 15.49 -7.69
CA THR A 511 14.64 15.06 -9.04
C THR A 511 14.43 16.27 -9.97
N PHE A 512 13.73 17.31 -9.50
CA PHE A 512 13.59 18.55 -10.26
C PHE A 512 14.91 19.29 -10.45
N ALA A 513 15.84 19.26 -9.50
CA ALA A 513 17.17 19.86 -9.69
C ALA A 513 17.96 19.14 -10.80
N PHE A 514 17.89 17.79 -10.85
CA PHE A 514 18.44 16.99 -11.95
C PHE A 514 17.78 17.35 -13.30
N ALA A 515 16.45 17.50 -13.32
CA ALA A 515 15.69 17.87 -14.52
C ALA A 515 15.70 19.38 -14.86
N GLY A 516 16.14 20.25 -13.94
CA GLY A 516 16.12 21.71 -14.04
C GLY A 516 17.46 22.27 -14.52
N ARG A 517 18.58 21.67 -14.12
CA ARG A 517 19.90 21.90 -14.77
C ARG A 517 19.82 21.73 -16.30
N HIS A 518 18.89 20.91 -16.77
CA HIS A 518 18.57 20.70 -18.18
C HIS A 518 17.95 21.93 -18.89
N LEU A 519 17.14 22.77 -18.23
CA LEU A 519 16.53 23.95 -18.87
C LEU A 519 17.52 25.11 -19.00
N LEU A 520 18.38 25.31 -17.99
CA LEU A 520 19.37 26.38 -17.98
C LEU A 520 20.55 26.10 -18.93
N ALA A 521 20.98 24.84 -19.07
CA ALA A 521 22.02 24.46 -20.04
C ALA A 521 21.58 24.68 -21.51
N ARG A 522 20.27 24.75 -21.80
CA ARG A 522 19.73 25.08 -23.13
C ARG A 522 19.73 26.58 -23.45
N GLN A 523 19.79 27.45 -22.44
CA GLN A 523 19.79 28.91 -22.64
C GLN A 523 21.20 29.49 -22.81
N GLY A 524 22.25 28.77 -22.41
CA GLY A 524 23.65 29.19 -22.60
C GLY A 524 24.24 28.91 -24.00
N TYR A 525 23.41 28.49 -24.97
CA TYR A 525 23.79 28.21 -26.36
C TYR A 525 22.85 28.93 -27.35
N LYS A 526 22.56 30.21 -27.08
CA LYS A 526 21.99 31.12 -28.07
C LYS A 526 22.86 32.36 -28.21
#